data_AF-A0A857GI07-F1
#
_entry.id   AF-A0A857GI07-F1
#
_cell.length_a   1.000
_cell.length_b   1.000
_cell.length_c   1.000
_cell.angle_alpha   90.00
_cell.angle_beta   90.00
_cell.angle_gamma   90.00
#
_symmetry.space_group_name_H-M   'P 1'
#
loop_
_entity.id
_entity.type
_entity.pdbx_description
1 polymer ?
#
loop_
_entity_poly.entity_id
_entity_poly.type
_entity_poly.pdbx_seq_one_letter_code
_entity_poly.pdbx_strand_id
1 'polypeptide(L)'
;MKESTNAPAPTEVELKLALPPSQLSALLHHPVLAATPPVQQRLANTYFDTPAGDLAAARVAVRLRNIDQQVLQTVKTAGQGGGGLSSREEWEWPVPTADLDQAALAKLPPFQGALGECIAALRPTLSTDFTRRSWPLVWQGSHIELVLDEGEIVCGRARAPICEVELELKAGDPAALWTLAVELASDVPLRPSDTSKAARGNALGRQQWPLPAATRPAEWLHRATVALDAYHDSQDAAHLSAAQQALDALAQHPQLDGAARSEAATLPSALDSQGMPSTAYGVAALNLARRLAHETALR
;
A
#
# COMPACT_ATOMS: atom_id res chain seq x y z
N MET A 1 6.73 20.04 -37.43
CA MET A 1 6.77 20.13 -35.95
C MET A 1 5.73 19.17 -35.43
N LYS A 2 6.15 18.06 -34.80
CA LYS A 2 5.22 17.18 -34.08
C LYS A 2 5.05 17.79 -32.70
N GLU A 3 3.87 18.30 -32.42
CA GLU A 3 3.47 18.68 -31.07
C GLU A 3 3.52 17.43 -30.21
N SER A 4 4.52 17.33 -29.32
CA SER A 4 4.47 16.34 -28.24
C SER A 4 3.41 16.85 -27.27
N THR A 5 2.21 16.29 -27.35
CA THR A 5 1.20 16.44 -26.32
C THR A 5 1.74 15.78 -25.05
N ASN A 6 2.43 16.56 -24.22
CA ASN A 6 2.89 16.14 -22.91
C ASN A 6 1.69 16.17 -21.96
N ALA A 7 0.74 15.25 -22.18
CA ALA A 7 -0.33 15.02 -21.22
C ALA A 7 0.33 14.54 -19.92
N PRO A 8 -0.02 15.13 -18.76
CA PRO A 8 0.51 14.66 -17.49
C PRO A 8 0.15 13.18 -17.30
N ALA A 9 1.07 12.42 -16.71
CA ALA A 9 0.84 11.01 -16.41
C ALA A 9 -0.41 10.83 -15.53
N PRO A 10 -1.19 9.75 -15.72
CA PRO A 10 -2.32 9.47 -14.83
C PRO A 10 -1.79 9.32 -13.40
N THR A 11 -2.35 10.08 -12.47
CA THR A 11 -1.96 10.02 -11.05
C THR A 11 -3.06 9.33 -10.26
N GLU A 12 -2.69 8.27 -9.54
CA GLU A 12 -3.55 7.55 -8.61
C GLU A 12 -3.29 8.09 -7.20
N VAL A 13 -4.35 8.39 -6.43
CA VAL A 13 -4.27 8.78 -5.01
C VAL A 13 -5.04 7.77 -4.17
N GLU A 14 -4.34 7.02 -3.32
CA GLU A 14 -4.93 5.96 -2.48
C GLU A 14 -4.46 6.03 -1.03
N LEU A 15 -5.29 5.60 -0.08
CA LEU A 15 -4.91 5.32 1.30
C LEU A 15 -5.02 3.82 1.57
N LYS A 16 -3.91 3.20 1.94
CA LYS A 16 -3.78 1.77 2.19
C LYS A 16 -3.78 1.44 3.67
N LEU A 17 -4.59 0.44 4.02
CA LEU A 17 -4.81 0.00 5.39
C LEU A 17 -4.64 -1.53 5.49
N ALA A 18 -3.88 -2.00 6.47
CA ALA A 18 -3.87 -3.40 6.82
C ALA A 18 -5.11 -3.75 7.65
N LEU A 19 -5.75 -4.87 7.31
CA LEU A 19 -6.89 -5.42 8.02
C LEU A 19 -6.50 -6.74 8.68
N PRO A 20 -6.64 -6.87 10.02
CA PRO A 20 -6.62 -8.17 10.67
C PRO A 20 -7.60 -9.16 10.01
N PRO A 21 -7.16 -10.35 9.55
CA PRO A 21 -8.07 -11.31 8.91
C PRO A 21 -9.28 -11.71 9.78
N SER A 22 -9.11 -11.71 11.10
CA SER A 22 -10.19 -11.97 12.08
C SER A 22 -11.28 -10.89 12.09
N GLN A 23 -11.03 -9.73 11.48
CA GLN A 23 -11.93 -8.56 11.47
C GLN A 23 -12.58 -8.34 10.10
N LEU A 24 -12.38 -9.25 9.14
CA LEU A 24 -13.02 -9.22 7.83
C LEU A 24 -14.54 -9.11 7.92
N SER A 25 -15.15 -9.92 8.80
CA SER A 25 -16.59 -9.89 9.02
C SER A 25 -17.07 -8.54 9.57
N ALA A 26 -16.32 -7.93 10.49
CA ALA A 26 -16.68 -6.63 11.05
C ALA A 26 -16.70 -5.55 9.96
N LEU A 27 -15.71 -5.53 9.07
CA LEU A 27 -15.67 -4.62 7.93
C LEU A 27 -16.84 -4.85 6.97
N LEU A 28 -17.12 -6.10 6.58
CA LEU A 28 -18.18 -6.42 5.63
C LEU A 28 -19.58 -6.03 6.12
N HIS A 29 -19.79 -5.98 7.45
CA HIS A 29 -21.05 -5.55 8.06
C HIS A 29 -21.04 -4.08 8.50
N HIS A 30 -19.98 -3.33 8.19
CA HIS A 30 -19.86 -1.93 8.59
C HIS A 30 -20.96 -1.07 7.94
N PRO A 31 -21.63 -0.15 8.67
CA PRO A 31 -22.74 0.65 8.16
C PRO A 31 -22.44 1.42 6.86
N VAL A 32 -21.21 1.91 6.70
CA VAL A 32 -20.73 2.58 5.48
C VAL A 32 -20.88 1.71 4.22
N LEU A 33 -20.74 0.39 4.37
CA LEU A 33 -20.83 -0.57 3.25
C LEU A 33 -22.23 -1.15 3.07
N ALA A 34 -23.13 -0.97 4.05
CA ALA A 34 -24.42 -1.64 4.09
C ALA A 34 -25.37 -1.25 2.95
N ALA A 35 -25.22 -0.04 2.39
CA ALA A 35 -26.12 0.50 1.38
C ALA A 35 -25.86 -0.01 -0.04
N THR A 36 -24.67 -0.54 -0.32
CA THR A 36 -24.25 -0.90 -1.69
C THR A 36 -23.62 -2.28 -1.70
N PRO A 37 -24.12 -3.24 -2.50
CA PRO A 37 -23.46 -4.53 -2.63
C PRO A 37 -22.08 -4.37 -3.31
N PRO A 38 -21.05 -5.12 -2.88
CA PRO A 38 -19.76 -5.06 -3.56
C PRO A 38 -19.81 -5.65 -4.96
N VAL A 39 -18.96 -5.14 -5.84
CA VAL A 39 -18.52 -5.87 -7.02
C VAL A 39 -17.37 -6.79 -6.60
N GLN A 40 -17.48 -8.08 -6.90
CA GLN A 40 -16.45 -9.06 -6.56
C GLN A 40 -15.73 -9.57 -7.82
N GLN A 41 -14.40 -9.57 -7.79
CA GLN A 41 -13.55 -10.04 -8.89
C GLN A 41 -12.39 -10.86 -8.35
N ARG A 42 -11.95 -11.87 -9.11
CA ARG A 42 -10.72 -12.61 -8.80
C ARG A 42 -9.59 -12.07 -9.66
N LEU A 43 -8.51 -11.65 -9.02
CA LEU A 43 -7.38 -11.01 -9.67
C LEU A 43 -6.13 -11.88 -9.51
N ALA A 44 -5.59 -12.35 -10.64
CA ALA A 44 -4.32 -13.05 -10.68
C ALA A 44 -3.27 -12.14 -11.33
N ASN A 45 -2.22 -11.80 -10.59
CA ASN A 45 -1.21 -10.84 -11.04
C ASN A 45 0.15 -11.54 -11.09
N THR A 46 0.93 -11.25 -12.12
CA THR A 46 2.34 -11.64 -12.25
C THR A 46 3.17 -10.38 -12.31
N TYR A 47 4.15 -10.24 -11.44
CA TYR A 47 5.06 -9.11 -11.42
C TYR A 47 6.39 -9.49 -12.06
N PHE A 48 7.02 -8.51 -12.68
CA PHE A 48 8.23 -8.67 -13.45
C PHE A 48 9.34 -7.80 -12.91
N ASP A 49 10.54 -8.33 -12.87
CA ASP A 49 11.77 -7.60 -12.56
C ASP A 49 12.97 -8.32 -13.20
N THR A 50 14.14 -7.71 -13.15
CA THR A 50 15.39 -8.36 -13.54
C THR A 50 15.87 -9.32 -12.44
N PRO A 51 16.82 -10.23 -12.74
CA PRO A 51 17.46 -11.05 -11.70
C PRO A 51 18.09 -10.23 -10.56
N ALA A 52 18.56 -9.01 -10.85
CA ALA A 52 19.16 -8.10 -9.88
C ALA A 52 18.12 -7.29 -9.09
N GLY A 53 16.88 -7.21 -9.58
CA GLY A 53 15.81 -6.40 -9.00
C GLY A 53 15.96 -4.91 -9.31
N ASP A 54 16.32 -4.58 -10.55
CA ASP A 54 16.58 -3.20 -10.98
C ASP A 54 15.32 -2.33 -10.91
N LEU A 55 14.13 -2.90 -11.21
CA LEU A 55 12.88 -2.15 -11.10
C LEU A 55 12.53 -1.89 -9.64
N ALA A 56 12.64 -2.89 -8.76
CA ALA A 56 12.42 -2.73 -7.33
C ALA A 56 13.37 -1.69 -6.72
N ALA A 57 14.66 -1.71 -7.08
CA ALA A 57 15.64 -0.72 -6.65
C ALA A 57 15.29 0.71 -7.11
N ALA A 58 14.73 0.84 -8.31
CA ALA A 58 14.23 2.10 -8.83
C ALA A 58 12.80 2.45 -8.38
N ARG A 59 12.19 1.62 -7.49
CA ARG A 59 10.81 1.78 -7.00
C ARG A 59 9.78 1.82 -8.13
N VAL A 60 10.00 1.02 -9.18
CA VAL A 60 9.06 0.79 -10.28
C VAL A 60 8.51 -0.62 -10.18
N ALA A 61 7.21 -0.79 -10.40
CA ALA A 61 6.58 -2.10 -10.47
C ALA A 61 5.93 -2.29 -11.83
N VAL A 62 6.26 -3.39 -12.52
CA VAL A 62 5.59 -3.84 -13.74
C VAL A 62 4.84 -5.12 -13.44
N ARG A 63 3.57 -5.19 -13.84
CA ARG A 63 2.77 -6.41 -13.71
C ARG A 63 1.90 -6.67 -14.93
N LEU A 64 1.55 -7.93 -15.10
CA LEU A 64 0.37 -8.36 -15.84
C LEU A 64 -0.70 -8.79 -14.85
N ARG A 65 -1.93 -8.34 -15.06
CA ARG A 65 -3.11 -8.72 -14.29
C ARG A 65 -4.10 -9.42 -15.20
N ASN A 66 -4.43 -10.66 -14.85
CA ASN A 66 -5.55 -11.38 -15.41
C ASN A 66 -6.80 -11.05 -14.58
N ILE A 67 -7.81 -10.52 -15.26
CA ILE A 67 -9.11 -10.17 -14.71
C ILE A 67 -10.17 -10.59 -15.71
N ASP A 68 -11.05 -11.51 -15.29
CA ASP A 68 -12.05 -12.13 -16.16
C ASP A 68 -11.44 -12.73 -17.45
N GLN A 69 -11.69 -12.11 -18.62
CA GLN A 69 -11.13 -12.53 -19.93
C GLN A 69 -10.08 -11.54 -20.47
N GLN A 70 -9.62 -10.60 -19.64
CA GLN A 70 -8.69 -9.55 -20.03
C GLN A 70 -7.34 -9.71 -19.32
N VAL A 71 -6.29 -9.31 -20.02
CA VAL A 71 -4.95 -9.16 -19.47
C VAL A 71 -4.58 -7.69 -19.55
N LEU A 72 -4.29 -7.08 -18.40
CA LEU A 72 -3.88 -5.68 -18.29
C LEU A 72 -2.40 -5.62 -17.89
N GLN A 73 -1.62 -4.82 -18.61
CA GLN A 73 -0.27 -4.47 -18.23
C GLN A 73 -0.29 -3.16 -17.46
N THR A 74 0.28 -3.16 -16.26
CA THR A 74 0.35 -1.97 -15.39
C THR A 74 1.80 -1.63 -15.07
N VAL A 75 2.14 -0.34 -15.12
CA VAL A 75 3.38 0.23 -14.57
C VAL A 75 3.03 1.23 -13.48
N LYS A 76 3.58 1.06 -12.29
CA LYS A 76 3.46 2.01 -11.16
C LYS A 76 4.86 2.50 -10.75
N THR A 77 5.02 3.78 -10.49
CA THR A 77 6.28 4.37 -9.99
C THR A 77 6.26 4.59 -8.48
N ALA A 78 7.35 5.13 -7.94
CA ALA A 78 7.43 5.55 -6.55
C ALA A 78 6.33 6.56 -6.24
N GLY A 79 5.53 6.26 -5.22
CA GLY A 79 4.54 7.20 -4.72
C GLY A 79 5.16 8.27 -3.82
N GLN A 80 4.53 9.43 -3.80
CA GLN A 80 4.67 10.43 -2.75
C GLN A 80 3.56 10.23 -1.71
N GLY A 81 3.85 10.43 -0.43
CA GLY A 81 2.86 10.26 0.63
C GLY A 81 3.52 9.75 1.90
N GLY A 82 2.74 9.12 2.79
CA GLY A 82 3.16 8.64 4.12
C GLY A 82 1.96 8.20 4.95
N GLY A 83 2.13 7.18 5.79
CA GLY A 83 1.07 6.70 6.69
C GLY A 83 -0.10 6.09 5.94
N GLY A 84 0.20 5.29 4.91
CA GLY A 84 -0.72 4.57 4.05
C GLY A 84 -1.15 5.36 2.81
N LEU A 85 -1.06 6.70 2.83
CA LEU A 85 -1.41 7.52 1.67
C LEU A 85 -0.30 7.45 0.63
N SER A 86 -0.65 7.22 -0.63
CA SER A 86 0.27 7.30 -1.76
C SER A 86 -0.37 8.01 -2.96
N SER A 87 0.43 8.84 -3.62
CA SER A 87 0.13 9.48 -4.90
C SER A 87 1.24 9.13 -5.88
N ARG A 88 0.93 8.41 -6.96
CA ARG A 88 1.93 7.88 -7.90
C ARG A 88 1.46 7.94 -9.33
N GLU A 89 2.41 7.92 -10.26
CA GLU A 89 2.09 7.76 -11.66
C GLU A 89 1.77 6.29 -11.94
N GLU A 90 0.72 6.06 -12.71
CA GLU A 90 0.30 4.74 -13.15
C GLU A 90 -0.10 4.76 -14.62
N TRP A 91 0.36 3.76 -15.36
CA TRP A 91 -0.07 3.50 -16.72
C TRP A 91 -0.61 2.08 -16.79
N GLU A 92 -1.82 1.92 -17.31
CA GLU A 92 -2.47 0.64 -17.50
C GLU A 92 -3.05 0.52 -18.91
N TRP A 93 -2.81 -0.61 -19.57
CA TRP A 93 -3.37 -0.88 -20.89
C TRP A 93 -3.59 -2.38 -21.11
N PRO A 94 -4.57 -2.76 -21.95
CA PRO A 94 -4.78 -4.16 -22.30
C PRO A 94 -3.66 -4.70 -23.19
N VAL A 95 -3.30 -5.96 -22.98
CA VAL A 95 -2.39 -6.73 -23.85
C VAL A 95 -3.09 -7.97 -24.37
N PRO A 96 -2.79 -8.41 -25.62
CA PRO A 96 -3.53 -9.50 -26.26
C PRO A 96 -3.14 -10.89 -25.74
N THR A 97 -1.96 -11.03 -25.12
CA THR A 97 -1.44 -12.28 -24.57
C THR A 97 -0.89 -12.03 -23.16
N ALA A 98 -0.55 -13.11 -22.44
CA ALA A 98 0.07 -13.02 -21.12
C ALA A 98 1.59 -12.69 -21.18
N ASP A 99 2.02 -11.95 -22.21
CA ASP A 99 3.39 -11.49 -22.41
C ASP A 99 3.48 -9.98 -22.25
N LEU A 100 4.63 -9.49 -21.79
CA LEU A 100 4.84 -8.05 -21.68
C LEU A 100 4.88 -7.39 -23.05
N ASP A 101 4.12 -6.30 -23.22
CA ASP A 101 4.33 -5.36 -24.31
C ASP A 101 5.56 -4.49 -24.00
N GLN A 102 6.74 -5.05 -24.29
CA GLN A 102 8.03 -4.40 -24.08
C GLN A 102 8.19 -3.13 -24.91
N ALA A 103 7.58 -3.07 -26.09
CA ALA A 103 7.66 -1.90 -26.97
C ALA A 103 6.86 -0.71 -26.43
N ALA A 104 5.73 -0.97 -25.76
CA ALA A 104 5.00 0.06 -25.03
C ALA A 104 5.72 0.48 -23.74
N LEU A 105 6.30 -0.46 -22.98
CA LEU A 105 7.14 -0.14 -21.80
C LEU A 105 8.25 0.84 -22.15
N ALA A 106 8.99 0.55 -23.23
CA ALA A 106 10.12 1.36 -23.69
C ALA A 106 9.76 2.79 -24.12
N LYS A 107 8.47 3.16 -24.17
CA LYS A 107 8.00 4.53 -24.47
C LYS A 107 7.62 5.31 -23.22
N LEU A 108 7.45 4.64 -22.07
CA LEU A 108 7.04 5.30 -20.84
C LEU A 108 8.22 6.06 -20.21
N PRO A 109 7.95 7.18 -19.49
CA PRO A 109 8.98 7.99 -18.86
C PRO A 109 9.98 7.23 -17.98
N PRO A 110 9.57 6.26 -17.11
CA PRO A 110 10.51 5.51 -16.26
C PRO A 110 11.55 4.71 -17.05
N PHE A 111 11.26 4.37 -18.31
CA PHE A 111 12.10 3.54 -19.17
C PHE A 111 12.89 4.35 -20.20
N GLN A 112 12.84 5.69 -20.18
CA GLN A 112 13.65 6.55 -21.07
C GLN A 112 15.11 6.72 -20.62
N GLY A 113 15.63 5.80 -19.78
CA GLY A 113 16.97 5.84 -19.22
C GLY A 113 17.50 4.43 -18.93
N ALA A 114 18.29 4.27 -17.86
CA ALA A 114 18.94 3.00 -17.52
C ALA A 114 17.95 1.81 -17.40
N LEU A 115 16.73 2.03 -16.86
CA LEU A 115 15.72 0.97 -16.79
C LEU A 115 15.26 0.46 -18.15
N GLY A 116 15.34 1.30 -19.19
CA GLY A 116 15.02 0.90 -20.56
C GLY A 116 15.95 -0.18 -21.10
N GLU A 117 17.23 -0.17 -20.68
CA GLU A 117 18.24 -1.16 -21.06
C GLU A 117 17.92 -2.54 -20.46
N CYS A 118 17.19 -2.57 -19.35
CA CYS A 118 16.84 -3.77 -18.61
C CYS A 118 15.54 -4.46 -19.09
N ILE A 119 14.75 -3.84 -19.97
CA ILE A 119 13.42 -4.35 -20.37
C ILE A 119 13.49 -5.79 -20.91
N ALA A 120 14.50 -6.09 -21.73
CA ALA A 120 14.67 -7.42 -22.32
C ALA A 120 15.04 -8.50 -21.29
N ALA A 121 15.51 -8.11 -20.10
CA ALA A 121 15.89 -9.01 -19.02
C ALA A 121 14.76 -9.23 -17.99
N LEU A 122 13.61 -8.56 -18.16
CA LEU A 122 12.46 -8.72 -17.28
C LEU A 122 11.91 -10.14 -17.34
N ARG A 123 11.69 -10.73 -16.17
CA ARG A 123 11.12 -12.08 -16.00
C ARG A 123 10.13 -12.08 -14.84
N PRO A 124 9.18 -13.03 -14.82
CA PRO A 124 8.30 -13.21 -13.65
C PRO A 124 9.12 -13.43 -12.38
N THR A 125 8.83 -12.65 -11.33
CA THR A 125 9.53 -12.76 -10.04
C THR A 125 8.61 -13.19 -8.90
N LEU A 126 7.36 -12.76 -8.93
CA LEU A 126 6.34 -13.08 -7.93
C LEU A 126 4.95 -12.99 -8.54
N SER A 127 3.97 -13.59 -7.86
CA SER A 127 2.56 -13.50 -8.23
C SER A 127 1.70 -13.14 -7.02
N THR A 128 0.53 -12.57 -7.28
CA THR A 128 -0.50 -12.37 -6.24
C THR A 128 -1.85 -12.87 -6.77
N ASP A 129 -2.51 -13.74 -6.03
CA ASP A 129 -3.87 -14.23 -6.32
C ASP A 129 -4.76 -13.81 -5.15
N PHE A 130 -5.76 -12.98 -5.44
CA PHE A 130 -6.68 -12.49 -4.43
C PHE A 130 -8.06 -12.20 -5.00
N THR A 131 -9.05 -12.25 -4.12
CA THR A 131 -10.39 -11.76 -4.39
C THR A 131 -10.46 -10.30 -3.97
N ARG A 132 -10.86 -9.44 -4.91
CA ARG A 132 -11.16 -8.02 -4.66
C ARG A 132 -12.67 -7.86 -4.51
N ARG A 133 -13.10 -7.15 -3.47
CA ARG A 133 -14.46 -6.61 -3.32
C ARG A 133 -14.36 -5.08 -3.39
N SER A 134 -15.10 -4.45 -4.30
CA SER A 134 -15.09 -3.01 -4.51
C SER A 134 -16.45 -2.38 -4.20
N TRP A 135 -16.44 -1.23 -3.53
CA TRP A 135 -17.60 -0.39 -3.26
C TRP A 135 -17.37 1.04 -3.78
N PRO A 136 -18.20 1.54 -4.70
CA PRO A 136 -18.22 2.96 -5.01
C PRO A 136 -18.94 3.71 -3.88
N LEU A 137 -18.25 4.67 -3.27
CA LEU A 137 -18.76 5.46 -2.15
C LEU A 137 -18.74 6.95 -2.48
N VAL A 138 -19.67 7.68 -1.88
CA VAL A 138 -19.65 9.14 -1.83
C VAL A 138 -19.48 9.56 -0.37
N TRP A 139 -18.40 10.26 -0.06
CA TRP A 139 -18.08 10.69 1.29
C TRP A 139 -17.66 12.16 1.29
N GLN A 140 -18.39 12.99 2.03
CA GLN A 140 -18.12 14.43 2.15
C GLN A 140 -17.98 15.13 0.78
N GLY A 141 -18.79 14.71 -0.21
CA GLY A 141 -18.77 15.25 -1.58
C GLY A 141 -17.67 14.70 -2.49
N SER A 142 -16.82 13.79 -2.01
CA SER A 142 -15.79 13.10 -2.79
C SER A 142 -16.24 11.70 -3.22
N HIS A 143 -15.80 11.27 -4.40
CA HIS A 143 -16.03 9.93 -4.94
C HIS A 143 -14.83 9.05 -4.61
N ILE A 144 -15.06 8.00 -3.82
CA ILE A 144 -14.02 7.10 -3.33
C ILE A 144 -14.40 5.68 -3.71
N GLU A 145 -13.46 4.91 -4.23
CA GLU A 145 -13.60 3.46 -4.32
C GLU A 145 -12.97 2.83 -3.09
N LEU A 146 -13.76 2.13 -2.27
CA LEU A 146 -13.23 1.27 -1.23
C LEU A 146 -13.02 -0.12 -1.81
N VAL A 147 -11.84 -0.66 -1.60
CA VAL A 147 -11.42 -1.98 -2.04
C VAL A 147 -11.07 -2.81 -0.81
N LEU A 148 -11.52 -4.07 -0.78
CA LEU A 148 -11.04 -5.10 0.13
C LEU A 148 -10.37 -6.21 -0.69
N ASP A 149 -9.09 -6.44 -0.46
CA ASP A 149 -8.33 -7.53 -1.07
C ASP A 149 -8.07 -8.64 -0.07
N GLU A 150 -8.39 -9.88 -0.46
CA GLU A 150 -8.21 -11.09 0.35
C GLU A 150 -7.57 -12.20 -0.50
N GLY A 151 -6.37 -12.66 -0.11
CA GLY A 151 -5.66 -13.69 -0.87
C GLY A 151 -4.21 -13.87 -0.42
N GLU A 152 -3.28 -14.01 -1.36
CA GLU A 152 -1.88 -14.25 -1.06
C GLU A 152 -0.89 -13.67 -2.07
N ILE A 153 0.30 -13.36 -1.57
CA ILE A 153 1.52 -13.13 -2.34
C ILE A 153 2.31 -14.44 -2.39
N VAL A 154 2.80 -14.82 -3.56
CA VAL A 154 3.56 -16.06 -3.79
C VAL A 154 4.89 -15.74 -4.45
N CYS A 155 5.98 -16.18 -3.83
CA CYS A 155 7.36 -16.03 -4.31
C CYS A 155 8.05 -17.40 -4.24
N GLY A 156 8.00 -18.17 -5.33
CA GLY A 156 8.47 -19.55 -5.33
C GLY A 156 7.70 -20.41 -4.32
N ARG A 157 8.35 -20.84 -3.23
CA ARG A 157 7.71 -21.60 -2.14
C ARG A 157 7.23 -20.71 -0.99
N ALA A 158 7.69 -19.47 -0.91
CA ALA A 158 7.32 -18.53 0.14
C ALA A 158 5.95 -17.91 -0.16
N ARG A 159 5.15 -17.70 0.89
CA ARG A 159 3.79 -17.15 0.81
C ARG A 159 3.57 -16.13 1.93
N ALA A 160 2.82 -15.08 1.64
CA ALA A 160 2.35 -14.10 2.63
C ALA A 160 0.88 -13.74 2.38
N PRO A 161 0.04 -13.61 3.42
CA PRO A 161 -1.39 -13.34 3.26
C PRO A 161 -1.65 -11.91 2.79
N ILE A 162 -2.65 -11.71 1.95
CA ILE A 162 -3.20 -10.40 1.62
C ILE A 162 -4.53 -10.27 2.37
N CYS A 163 -4.62 -9.26 3.24
CA CYS A 163 -5.87 -8.81 3.85
C CYS A 163 -5.74 -7.31 4.08
N GLU A 164 -6.16 -6.52 3.09
CA GLU A 164 -5.94 -5.08 3.09
C GLU A 164 -7.13 -4.33 2.51
N VAL A 165 -7.33 -3.11 2.99
CA VAL A 165 -8.30 -2.15 2.48
C VAL A 165 -7.54 -1.04 1.75
N GLU A 166 -7.97 -0.71 0.53
CA GLU A 166 -7.47 0.45 -0.22
C GLU A 166 -8.65 1.43 -0.39
N LEU A 167 -8.43 2.71 -0.09
CA LEU A 167 -9.38 3.80 -0.39
C LEU A 167 -8.80 4.62 -1.54
N GLU A 168 -9.34 4.49 -2.74
CA GLU A 168 -8.86 5.21 -3.93
C GLU A 168 -9.74 6.41 -4.22
N LEU A 169 -9.15 7.59 -4.36
CA LEU A 169 -9.89 8.81 -4.72
C LEU A 169 -10.14 8.84 -6.23
N LYS A 170 -11.41 8.76 -6.64
CA LYS A 170 -11.81 8.88 -8.05
C LYS A 170 -12.05 10.33 -8.46
N ALA A 171 -12.58 11.15 -7.54
CA ALA A 171 -12.77 12.59 -7.70
C ALA A 171 -13.03 13.27 -6.34
N GLY A 172 -12.63 14.53 -6.19
CA GLY A 172 -12.89 15.33 -4.99
C GLY A 172 -11.64 15.67 -4.19
N ASP A 173 -11.77 15.76 -2.87
CA ASP A 173 -10.71 16.17 -1.94
C ASP A 173 -10.02 14.94 -1.31
N PRO A 174 -8.69 14.77 -1.46
CA PRO A 174 -7.92 13.71 -0.79
C PRO A 174 -8.08 13.67 0.73
N ALA A 175 -8.44 14.78 1.38
CA ALA A 175 -8.72 14.81 2.82
C ALA A 175 -9.86 13.86 3.23
N ALA A 176 -10.80 13.59 2.32
CA ALA A 176 -11.92 12.68 2.53
C ALA A 176 -11.47 11.22 2.74
N LEU A 177 -10.33 10.81 2.19
CA LEU A 177 -9.76 9.47 2.40
C LEU A 177 -9.44 9.25 3.89
N TRP A 178 -8.81 10.26 4.52
CA TRP A 178 -8.45 10.19 5.93
C TRP A 178 -9.67 10.15 6.85
N THR A 179 -10.67 10.98 6.58
CA THR A 179 -11.88 11.02 7.43
C THR A 179 -12.70 9.73 7.29
N LEU A 180 -12.78 9.16 6.08
CA LEU A 180 -13.40 7.86 5.86
C LEU A 180 -12.61 6.73 6.54
N ALA A 181 -11.28 6.75 6.46
CA ALA A 181 -10.47 5.74 7.15
C ALA A 181 -10.64 5.79 8.67
N VAL A 182 -10.72 6.98 9.27
CA VAL A 182 -10.96 7.13 10.72
C VAL A 182 -12.36 6.66 11.11
N GLU A 183 -13.38 6.93 10.29
CA GLU A 183 -14.74 6.40 10.48
C GLU A 183 -14.72 4.88 10.54
N LEU A 184 -14.13 4.22 9.53
CA LEU A 184 -14.00 2.76 9.49
C LEU A 184 -13.16 2.23 10.67
N ALA A 185 -12.08 2.93 11.01
CA ALA A 185 -11.15 2.52 12.07
C ALA A 185 -11.75 2.59 13.49
N SER A 186 -12.86 3.31 13.65
CA SER A 186 -13.54 3.46 14.93
C SER A 186 -14.23 2.15 15.37
N ASP A 187 -14.70 1.36 14.39
CA ASP A 187 -15.38 0.07 14.63
C ASP A 187 -14.52 -1.14 14.23
N VAL A 188 -13.57 -0.96 13.31
CA VAL A 188 -12.69 -2.03 12.80
C VAL A 188 -11.23 -1.65 13.04
N PRO A 189 -10.36 -2.51 13.58
CA PRO A 189 -8.97 -2.14 13.90
C PRO A 189 -8.07 -2.08 12.64
N LEU A 190 -8.37 -1.15 11.74
CA LEU A 190 -7.57 -0.83 10.56
C LEU A 190 -6.34 -0.03 10.97
N ARG A 191 -5.18 -0.33 10.39
CA ARG A 191 -3.98 0.50 10.55
C ARG A 191 -3.42 0.93 9.20
N PRO A 192 -2.73 2.08 9.09
CA PRO A 192 -1.91 2.38 7.92
C PRO A 192 -1.00 1.23 7.51
N SER A 193 -0.79 1.07 6.21
CA SER A 193 0.20 0.16 5.64
C SER A 193 0.92 0.85 4.48
N ASP A 194 2.25 0.97 4.59
CA ASP A 194 3.09 1.69 3.62
C ASP A 194 3.75 0.74 2.60
N THR A 195 3.70 -0.57 2.84
CA THR A 195 4.43 -1.55 2.04
C THR A 195 3.54 -2.11 0.93
N SER A 196 3.84 -1.79 -0.33
CA SER A 196 3.07 -2.30 -1.48
C SER A 196 3.18 -3.83 -1.61
N LYS A 197 2.19 -4.46 -2.25
CA LYS A 197 2.21 -5.92 -2.54
C LYS A 197 3.49 -6.35 -3.28
N ALA A 198 3.99 -5.51 -4.19
CA ALA A 198 5.25 -5.75 -4.90
C ALA A 198 6.46 -5.70 -3.96
N ALA A 199 6.54 -4.68 -3.08
CA ALA A 199 7.62 -4.56 -2.11
C ALA A 199 7.60 -5.71 -1.10
N ARG A 200 6.42 -6.07 -0.59
CA ARG A 200 6.21 -7.24 0.30
C ARG A 200 6.67 -8.54 -0.36
N GLY A 201 6.29 -8.77 -1.61
CA GLY A 201 6.72 -9.96 -2.34
C GLY A 201 8.23 -9.98 -2.65
N ASN A 202 8.84 -8.84 -2.97
CA ASN A 202 10.30 -8.75 -3.12
C ASN A 202 11.03 -9.08 -1.81
N ALA A 203 10.56 -8.54 -0.68
CA ALA A 203 11.10 -8.84 0.64
C ALA A 203 10.93 -10.32 0.98
N LEU A 204 9.74 -10.89 0.72
CA LEU A 204 9.42 -12.30 0.91
C LEU A 204 10.32 -13.21 0.06
N GLY A 205 10.53 -12.91 -1.22
CA GLY A 205 11.38 -13.69 -2.10
C GLY A 205 12.87 -13.67 -1.69
N ARG A 206 13.33 -12.55 -1.12
CA ARG A 206 14.70 -12.38 -0.62
C ARG A 206 14.89 -12.81 0.83
N GLN A 207 13.79 -13.08 1.55
CA GLN A 207 13.76 -13.27 3.00
C GLN A 207 14.46 -12.12 3.75
N GLN A 208 14.21 -10.89 3.30
CA GLN A 208 14.83 -9.68 3.82
C GLN A 208 13.83 -8.53 3.82
N TRP A 209 13.51 -8.01 5.01
CA TRP A 209 12.59 -6.88 5.20
C TRP A 209 13.35 -5.68 5.78
N PRO A 210 13.98 -4.87 4.92
CA PRO A 210 14.74 -3.72 5.39
C PRO A 210 13.83 -2.71 6.08
N LEU A 211 14.23 -2.26 7.27
CA LEU A 211 13.52 -1.23 8.02
C LEU A 211 14.15 0.15 7.78
N PRO A 212 13.36 1.18 7.45
CA PRO A 212 13.88 2.52 7.17
C PRO A 212 14.48 3.14 8.44
N ALA A 213 15.56 3.91 8.29
CA ALA A 213 16.10 4.71 9.39
C ALA A 213 15.09 5.79 9.82
N ALA A 214 15.12 6.18 11.09
CA ALA A 214 14.19 7.16 11.63
C ALA A 214 14.87 8.14 12.59
N THR A 215 14.58 9.43 12.38
CA THR A 215 15.06 10.54 13.21
C THR A 215 13.97 11.56 13.50
N ARG A 216 12.95 11.67 12.64
CA ARG A 216 11.80 12.56 12.79
C ARG A 216 10.52 11.78 13.14
N PRO A 217 9.48 12.42 13.69
CA PRO A 217 8.23 11.74 14.06
C PRO A 217 7.62 10.92 12.92
N ALA A 218 7.51 11.51 11.72
CA ALA A 218 6.94 10.81 10.57
C ALA A 218 7.77 9.58 10.15
N GLU A 219 9.09 9.66 10.25
CA GLU A 219 9.99 8.54 9.94
C GLU A 219 9.86 7.42 10.98
N TRP A 220 9.67 7.77 12.27
CA TRP A 220 9.41 6.77 13.32
C TRP A 220 8.07 6.08 13.14
N LEU A 221 7.01 6.82 12.78
CA LEU A 221 5.72 6.23 12.45
C LEU A 221 5.83 5.30 11.23
N HIS A 222 6.52 5.75 10.18
CA HIS A 222 6.77 4.93 8.98
C HIS A 222 7.56 3.66 9.32
N ARG A 223 8.64 3.77 10.10
CA ARG A 223 9.43 2.61 10.56
C ARG A 223 8.58 1.62 11.35
N ALA A 224 7.72 2.09 12.24
CA ALA A 224 6.80 1.23 12.98
C ALA A 224 5.82 0.51 12.05
N THR A 225 5.23 1.22 11.10
CA THR A 225 4.32 0.66 10.09
C THR A 225 4.99 -0.42 9.24
N VAL A 226 6.16 -0.14 8.69
CA VAL A 226 6.93 -1.11 7.88
C VAL A 226 7.37 -2.31 8.70
N ALA A 227 7.75 -2.12 9.97
CA ALA A 227 8.10 -3.22 10.86
C ALA A 227 6.90 -4.12 11.19
N LEU A 228 5.70 -3.56 11.34
CA LEU A 228 4.47 -4.37 11.50
C LEU A 228 4.08 -5.11 10.23
N ASP A 229 4.24 -4.49 9.05
CA ASP A 229 4.03 -5.19 7.76
C ASP A 229 5.01 -6.37 7.64
N ALA A 230 6.30 -6.14 7.94
CA ALA A 230 7.32 -7.16 7.93
C ALA A 230 7.04 -8.29 8.93
N TYR A 231 6.59 -7.97 10.14
CA TYR A 231 6.21 -8.97 11.13
C TYR A 231 5.05 -9.85 10.64
N HIS A 232 3.99 -9.25 10.08
CA HIS A 232 2.85 -10.04 9.57
C HIS A 232 3.21 -10.92 8.37
N ASP A 233 4.18 -10.50 7.54
CA ASP A 233 4.67 -11.31 6.42
C ASP A 233 5.62 -12.43 6.86
N SER A 234 6.54 -12.15 7.79
CA SER A 234 7.64 -13.05 8.16
C SER A 234 7.37 -13.90 9.41
N GLN A 235 6.48 -13.45 10.29
CA GLN A 235 6.27 -13.98 11.65
C GLN A 235 7.53 -13.94 12.53
N ASP A 236 8.53 -13.13 12.17
CA ASP A 236 9.75 -12.96 12.95
C ASP A 236 9.53 -11.93 14.08
N ALA A 237 9.65 -12.38 15.33
CA ALA A 237 9.50 -11.56 16.53
C ALA A 237 10.47 -10.36 16.57
N ALA A 238 11.60 -10.40 15.87
CA ALA A 238 12.51 -9.25 15.75
C ALA A 238 11.82 -8.05 15.10
N HIS A 239 10.94 -8.26 14.11
CA HIS A 239 10.19 -7.19 13.46
C HIS A 239 9.13 -6.60 14.39
N LEU A 240 8.44 -7.43 15.20
CA LEU A 240 7.51 -6.92 16.20
C LEU A 240 8.22 -6.09 17.28
N SER A 241 9.39 -6.55 17.75
CA SER A 241 10.20 -5.78 18.69
C SER A 241 10.66 -4.46 18.08
N ALA A 242 11.06 -4.45 16.80
CA ALA A 242 11.44 -3.23 16.11
C ALA A 242 10.25 -2.26 15.94
N ALA A 243 9.04 -2.77 15.70
CA ALA A 243 7.83 -1.96 15.67
C ALA A 243 7.56 -1.30 17.02
N GLN A 244 7.59 -2.08 18.12
CA GLN A 244 7.37 -1.56 19.48
C GLN A 244 8.41 -0.49 19.85
N GLN A 245 9.70 -0.74 19.58
CA GLN A 245 10.76 0.25 19.81
C GLN A 245 10.53 1.54 19.03
N ALA A 246 10.07 1.45 17.77
CA ALA A 246 9.78 2.62 16.95
C ALA A 246 8.56 3.41 17.48
N LEU A 247 7.51 2.71 17.95
CA LEU A 247 6.35 3.34 18.57
C LEU A 247 6.72 4.04 19.90
N ASP A 248 7.56 3.41 20.73
CA ASP A 248 8.03 4.01 21.98
C ASP A 248 8.90 5.26 21.72
N ALA A 249 9.80 5.17 20.74
CA ALA A 249 10.64 6.30 20.32
C ALA A 249 9.79 7.47 19.79
N LEU A 250 8.74 7.17 19.01
CA LEU A 250 7.79 8.14 18.53
C LEU A 250 7.05 8.82 19.69
N ALA A 251 6.47 8.05 20.60
CA ALA A 251 5.70 8.57 21.75
C ALA A 251 6.52 9.53 22.64
N GLN A 252 7.83 9.31 22.73
CA GLN A 252 8.75 10.12 23.53
C GLN A 252 9.37 11.28 22.73
N HIS A 253 9.11 11.39 21.43
CA HIS A 253 9.82 12.31 20.56
C HIS A 253 9.58 13.79 20.95
N PRO A 254 10.63 14.63 21.04
CA PRO A 254 10.48 16.01 21.53
C PRO A 254 9.78 16.95 20.54
N GLN A 255 9.79 16.64 19.24
CA GLN A 255 9.17 17.47 18.20
C GLN A 255 7.63 17.32 18.12
N LEU A 256 7.03 16.36 18.84
CA LEU A 256 5.57 16.22 18.85
C LEU A 256 4.90 17.34 19.63
N ASP A 257 3.92 17.99 19.01
CA ASP A 257 2.96 18.86 19.68
C ASP A 257 2.05 18.07 20.66
N GLY A 258 1.25 18.78 21.45
CA GLY A 258 0.42 18.13 22.49
C GLY A 258 -0.59 17.11 21.94
N ALA A 259 -1.22 17.39 20.79
CA ALA A 259 -2.22 16.50 20.20
C ALA A 259 -1.55 15.27 19.59
N ALA A 260 -0.48 15.49 18.81
CA ALA A 260 0.32 14.43 18.20
C ALA A 260 0.96 13.52 19.25
N ARG A 261 1.39 14.08 20.39
CA ARG A 261 1.92 13.32 21.52
C ARG A 261 0.87 12.42 22.17
N SER A 262 -0.37 12.89 22.31
CA SER A 262 -1.46 12.06 22.85
C SER A 262 -1.80 10.90 21.91
N GLU A 263 -1.86 11.15 20.60
CA GLU A 263 -2.07 10.12 19.58
C GLU A 263 -0.92 9.10 19.63
N ALA A 264 0.34 9.56 19.60
CA ALA A 264 1.52 8.71 19.64
C ALA A 264 1.61 7.86 20.91
N ALA A 265 1.29 8.41 22.08
CA ALA A 265 1.32 7.68 23.35
C ALA A 265 0.27 6.55 23.44
N THR A 266 -0.78 6.61 22.61
CA THR A 266 -1.79 5.55 22.54
C THR A 266 -1.24 4.30 21.84
N LEU A 267 -0.39 4.49 20.82
CA LEU A 267 0.01 3.42 19.91
C LEU A 267 0.67 2.20 20.60
N PRO A 268 1.66 2.34 21.50
CA PRO A 268 2.32 1.18 22.10
C PRO A 268 1.38 0.30 22.93
N SER A 269 0.46 0.91 23.68
CA SER A 269 -0.47 0.18 24.55
C SER A 269 -1.71 -0.36 23.82
N ALA A 270 -2.01 0.17 22.65
CA ALA A 270 -3.13 -0.22 21.81
C ALA A 270 -2.78 -1.33 20.80
N LEU A 271 -1.53 -1.82 20.83
CA LEU A 271 -1.01 -2.94 20.06
C LEU A 271 -0.75 -4.12 21.01
N ASP A 272 -1.32 -5.28 20.75
CA ASP A 272 -1.14 -6.44 21.64
C ASP A 272 0.20 -7.16 21.45
N SER A 273 0.45 -8.19 22.27
CA SER A 273 1.68 -9.00 22.20
C SER A 273 1.84 -9.80 20.91
N GLN A 274 0.79 -9.93 20.11
CA GLN A 274 0.80 -10.58 18.80
C GLN A 274 0.88 -9.57 17.66
N GLY A 275 1.09 -8.28 17.93
CA GLY A 275 1.17 -7.25 16.89
C GLY A 275 -0.20 -6.87 16.31
N MET A 276 -1.30 -7.26 16.97
CA MET A 276 -2.64 -6.96 16.51
C MET A 276 -3.08 -5.59 17.03
N PRO A 277 -3.51 -4.67 16.16
CA PRO A 277 -4.01 -3.36 16.58
C PRO A 277 -5.42 -3.48 17.17
N SER A 278 -5.74 -2.58 18.10
CA SER A 278 -7.13 -2.26 18.50
C SER A 278 -7.70 -1.12 17.64
N THR A 279 -8.99 -0.82 17.78
CA THR A 279 -9.61 0.35 17.12
C THR A 279 -8.97 1.66 17.59
N ALA A 280 -8.60 1.75 18.87
CA ALA A 280 -7.85 2.89 19.43
C ALA A 280 -6.49 3.09 18.74
N TYR A 281 -5.78 2.00 18.42
CA TYR A 281 -4.55 2.07 17.62
C TYR A 281 -4.84 2.65 16.24
N GLY A 282 -5.84 2.10 15.55
CA GLY A 282 -6.19 2.51 14.19
C GLY A 282 -6.51 4.00 14.07
N VAL A 283 -7.41 4.48 14.93
CA VAL A 283 -7.80 5.89 15.00
C VAL A 283 -6.60 6.79 15.32
N ALA A 284 -5.80 6.44 16.33
CA ALA A 284 -4.63 7.24 16.69
C ALA A 284 -3.57 7.27 15.57
N ALA A 285 -3.29 6.13 14.94
CA ALA A 285 -2.31 6.01 13.87
C ALA A 285 -2.73 6.82 12.63
N LEU A 286 -4.01 6.80 12.26
CA LEU A 286 -4.53 7.56 11.13
C LEU A 286 -4.54 9.07 11.37
N ASN A 287 -4.94 9.52 12.57
CA ASN A 287 -4.88 10.93 12.92
C ASN A 287 -3.45 11.45 12.92
N LEU A 288 -2.52 10.68 13.50
CA LEU A 288 -1.12 11.02 13.53
C LEU A 288 -0.50 11.01 12.12
N ALA A 289 -0.80 9.99 11.31
CA ALA A 289 -0.38 9.91 9.92
C ALA A 289 -0.83 11.13 9.12
N ARG A 290 -2.11 11.49 9.20
CA ARG A 290 -2.66 12.68 8.53
C ARG A 290 -1.93 13.96 8.95
N ARG A 291 -1.65 14.11 10.24
CA ARG A 291 -0.95 15.28 10.78
C ARG A 291 0.49 15.38 10.26
N LEU A 292 1.19 14.25 10.22
CA LEU A 292 2.60 14.14 9.82
C LEU A 292 2.79 14.04 8.30
N ALA A 293 1.75 13.69 7.52
CA ALA A 293 1.83 13.54 6.07
C ALA A 293 2.24 14.83 5.33
N HIS A 294 2.01 15.99 5.94
CA HIS A 294 2.47 17.28 5.41
C HIS A 294 3.99 17.52 5.59
N GLU A 295 4.69 16.66 6.34
CA GLU A 295 6.09 16.88 6.74
C GLU A 295 7.10 16.01 5.96
N THR A 296 6.65 15.04 5.15
CA THR A 296 7.54 14.01 4.60
C THR A 296 7.19 13.63 3.16
N ALA A 297 8.18 13.68 2.27
CA ALA A 297 8.19 12.83 1.09
C ALA A 297 8.79 11.47 1.51
N LEU A 298 8.04 10.37 1.42
CA LEU A 298 8.60 9.03 1.57
C LEU A 298 9.80 8.88 0.61
N ARG A 299 10.99 8.66 1.19
CA ARG A 299 12.23 8.39 0.47
C ARG A 299 12.36 6.91 0.20
#